data_AF-A0A829QJS6-F1
#
_entry.id   AF-A0A829QJS6-F1
#
_cell.length_a   1.000
_cell.length_b   1.000
_cell.length_c   1.000
_cell.angle_alpha   90.00
_cell.angle_beta   90.00
_cell.angle_gamma   90.00
#
_symmetry.space_group_name_H-M   'P 1'
#
loop_
_entity.id
_entity.type
_entity.pdbx_description
1 polymer ?
#
loop_
_entity_poly.entity_id
_entity_poly.type
_entity_poly.pdbx_seq_one_letter_code
_entity_poly.pdbx_strand_id
1 'polypeptide(L)'
;MDESDVTVADAPDNHRFEITADGELAGFTEYLDTSLDGTAVRIFFHTEIDEKFGGRGLAGTLVQSALTTSRGTGRKIVPVCPYVKKFVGKHHEFDDIVTPVTRDALAAVEARQG
;
A
#
# COMPACT_ATOMS: atom_id res chain seq x y z
N MET A 1 7.17 26.88 -13.26
CA MET A 1 7.88 25.63 -12.92
C MET A 1 6.79 24.77 -12.36
N ASP A 2 6.11 24.02 -13.24
CA ASP A 2 5.00 23.15 -12.86
C ASP A 2 5.60 21.92 -12.18
N GLU A 3 5.75 22.01 -10.85
CA GLU A 3 5.86 20.83 -10.02
C GLU A 3 4.48 20.21 -9.97
N SER A 4 4.33 19.06 -10.62
CA SER A 4 3.16 18.20 -10.39
C SER A 4 3.12 17.89 -8.89
N ASP A 5 2.25 18.58 -8.15
CA ASP A 5 2.07 18.36 -6.73
C ASP A 5 1.41 16.99 -6.56
N VAL A 6 2.24 16.01 -6.25
CA VAL A 6 1.82 14.64 -5.95
C VAL A 6 1.87 14.49 -4.45
N THR A 7 0.70 14.43 -3.84
CA THR A 7 0.56 14.27 -2.40
C THR A 7 -0.05 12.91 -2.08
N VAL A 8 0.52 12.20 -1.12
CA VAL A 8 -0.06 10.96 -0.60
C VAL A 8 -0.60 11.25 0.80
N ALA A 9 -1.88 10.97 1.01
CA ALA A 9 -2.54 11.08 2.31
C ALA A 9 -2.91 9.69 2.83
N ASP A 10 -2.74 9.46 4.12
CA ASP A 10 -3.30 8.29 4.78
C ASP A 10 -4.76 8.56 5.16
N ALA A 11 -5.66 7.66 4.79
CA ALA A 11 -7.06 7.69 5.17
C ALA A 11 -7.34 6.49 6.10
N PRO A 12 -6.96 6.60 7.39
CA PRO A 12 -7.09 5.49 8.33
C PRO A 12 -8.54 5.08 8.55
N ASP A 13 -9.48 6.01 8.45
CA ASP A 13 -10.93 5.75 8.49
C ASP A 13 -11.40 4.79 7.40
N ASN A 14 -10.76 4.83 6.23
CA ASN A 14 -11.06 3.98 5.09
C ASN A 14 -10.09 2.81 4.94
N HIS A 15 -9.08 2.73 5.81
CA HIS A 15 -7.98 1.77 5.73
C HIS A 15 -7.31 1.78 4.34
N ARG A 16 -7.06 2.97 3.80
CA ARG A 16 -6.41 3.14 2.50
C ARG A 16 -5.51 4.36 2.48
N PHE A 17 -4.56 4.37 1.56
CA PHE A 17 -3.80 5.57 1.21
C PHE A 17 -4.30 6.09 -0.12
N GLU A 18 -4.43 7.39 -0.22
CA GLU A 18 -4.94 8.09 -1.40
C GLU A 18 -3.80 8.94 -1.97
N ILE A 19 -3.59 8.86 -3.27
CA ILE A 19 -2.64 9.71 -3.99
C ILE A 19 -3.40 10.74 -4.79
N THR A 20 -3.11 12.00 -4.54
CA THR A 20 -3.63 13.14 -5.29
C THR A 20 -2.52 13.63 -6.21
N ALA A 21 -2.81 13.80 -7.49
CA ALA A 21 -1.90 14.40 -8.45
C ALA A 21 -2.64 15.49 -9.22
N ASP A 22 -1.99 16.64 -9.42
CA ASP A 22 -2.59 17.77 -10.14
C ASP A 22 -3.93 18.24 -9.52
N GLY A 23 -4.11 18.03 -8.21
CA GLY A 23 -5.34 18.37 -7.46
C GLY A 23 -6.50 17.37 -7.63
N GLU A 24 -6.31 16.27 -8.35
CA GLU A 24 -7.30 15.19 -8.52
C GLU A 24 -6.82 13.88 -7.86
N LEU A 25 -7.77 13.07 -7.38
CA LEU A 25 -7.46 11.73 -6.85
C LEU A 25 -6.94 10.86 -7.98
N ALA A 26 -5.63 10.65 -8.02
CA ALA A 26 -4.97 9.83 -9.02
C ALA A 26 -5.08 8.33 -8.72
N GLY A 27 -5.35 7.96 -7.47
CA GLY A 27 -5.61 6.57 -7.10
C GLY A 27 -5.54 6.31 -5.61
N PHE A 28 -5.60 5.04 -5.25
CA PHE A 28 -5.60 4.60 -3.87
C PHE A 28 -5.02 3.19 -3.70
N THR A 29 -4.53 2.91 -2.49
CA THR A 29 -4.11 1.57 -2.11
C THR A 29 -4.75 1.21 -0.78
N GLU A 30 -5.50 0.14 -0.80
CA GLU A 30 -6.17 -0.38 0.37
C GLU A 30 -5.25 -1.29 1.15
N TYR A 31 -5.39 -1.20 2.46
CA TYR A 31 -4.70 -2.05 3.39
C TYR A 31 -5.66 -2.63 4.42
N LEU A 32 -5.24 -3.72 5.04
CA LEU A 32 -5.92 -4.31 6.18
C LEU A 32 -4.92 -4.42 7.33
N ASP A 33 -5.21 -3.75 8.44
CA ASP A 33 -4.48 -3.94 9.68
C ASP A 33 -5.03 -5.18 10.39
N THR A 34 -4.16 -6.14 10.68
CA THR A 34 -4.49 -7.35 11.44
C THR A 34 -3.30 -7.80 12.28
N SER A 35 -3.50 -8.77 13.15
CA SER A 35 -2.43 -9.37 13.95
C SER A 35 -2.27 -10.83 13.57
N LEU A 36 -1.11 -11.19 13.01
CA LEU A 36 -0.75 -12.56 12.65
C LEU A 36 0.26 -13.08 13.66
N ASP A 37 0.01 -14.24 14.28
CA ASP A 37 0.92 -14.82 15.27
C ASP A 37 1.33 -13.83 16.39
N GLY A 38 0.41 -12.95 16.81
CA GLY A 38 0.68 -11.91 17.81
C GLY A 38 1.53 -10.74 17.32
N THR A 39 1.85 -10.68 16.02
CA THR A 39 2.57 -9.58 15.39
C THR A 39 1.60 -8.70 14.61
N ALA A 40 1.63 -7.39 14.86
CA ALA A 40 0.84 -6.45 14.08
C ALA A 40 1.36 -6.37 12.64
N VAL A 41 0.48 -6.64 11.67
CA VAL A 41 0.78 -6.59 10.25
C VAL A 41 -0.23 -5.72 9.51
N ARG A 42 0.21 -5.19 8.38
CA ARG A 42 -0.60 -4.42 7.44
C ARG A 42 -0.54 -5.09 6.07
N ILE A 43 -1.69 -5.53 5.60
CA ILE A 43 -1.82 -6.31 4.37
C ILE A 43 -2.29 -5.40 3.25
N PHE A 44 -1.44 -5.15 2.26
CA PHE A 44 -1.82 -4.40 1.05
C PHE A 44 -2.39 -5.35 0.02
N PHE A 45 -3.72 -5.34 -0.15
CA PHE A 45 -4.43 -6.32 -0.97
C PHE A 45 -4.96 -5.74 -2.28
N HIS A 46 -5.21 -4.43 -2.33
CA HIS A 46 -5.72 -3.78 -3.52
C HIS A 46 -5.01 -2.44 -3.74
N THR A 47 -4.61 -2.19 -4.98
CA THR A 47 -3.99 -0.93 -5.40
C THR A 47 -4.56 -0.59 -6.75
N GLU A 48 -5.17 0.58 -6.86
CA GLU A 48 -5.79 1.06 -8.08
C GLU A 48 -5.31 2.48 -8.35
N ILE A 49 -4.87 2.73 -9.58
CA ILE A 49 -4.52 4.06 -10.07
C ILE A 49 -5.44 4.33 -11.24
N ASP A 50 -6.00 5.52 -11.27
CA ASP A 50 -6.84 5.99 -12.35
C ASP A 50 -6.04 5.99 -13.67
N GLU A 51 -6.64 5.46 -14.72
CA GLU A 51 -5.96 5.27 -16.02
C GLU A 51 -5.41 6.59 -16.59
N LYS A 52 -6.07 7.72 -16.31
CA LYS A 52 -5.60 9.06 -16.71
C LYS A 52 -4.23 9.40 -16.12
N PHE A 53 -3.94 8.84 -14.96
CA PHE A 53 -2.70 9.03 -14.19
C PHE A 53 -1.76 7.82 -14.32
N GLY A 54 -2.21 6.76 -14.99
CA GLY A 54 -1.43 5.58 -15.32
C GLY A 54 -0.16 5.91 -16.12
N GLY A 55 0.89 5.10 -15.96
CA GLY A 55 2.15 5.27 -16.70
C GLY A 55 3.06 6.40 -16.21
N ARG A 56 2.62 7.25 -15.26
CA ARG A 56 3.43 8.33 -14.66
C ARG A 56 4.25 7.88 -13.43
N GLY A 57 4.20 6.59 -13.08
CA GLY A 57 4.90 6.04 -11.91
C GLY A 57 4.21 6.25 -10.56
N LEU A 58 2.99 6.82 -10.55
CA LEU A 58 2.26 7.20 -9.34
C LEU A 58 1.93 6.02 -8.42
N ALA A 59 1.62 4.84 -8.98
CA ALA A 59 1.45 3.62 -8.20
C ALA A 59 2.69 3.29 -7.36
N GLY A 60 3.89 3.54 -7.88
CA GLY A 60 5.14 3.35 -7.16
C GLY A 60 5.27 4.36 -6.01
N THR A 61 5.02 5.64 -6.26
CA THR A 61 5.03 6.70 -5.24
C THR A 61 4.03 6.43 -4.12
N LEU A 62 2.80 6.06 -4.47
CA LEU A 62 1.76 5.69 -3.52
C LEU A 62 2.19 4.53 -2.63
N VAL A 63 2.63 3.43 -3.24
CA VAL A 63 3.07 2.25 -2.50
C VAL A 63 4.28 2.57 -1.65
N GLN A 64 5.28 3.29 -2.18
CA GLN A 64 6.46 3.69 -1.43
C GLN A 64 6.11 4.52 -0.19
N SER A 65 5.26 5.53 -0.34
CA SER A 65 4.79 6.36 0.77
C SER A 65 3.99 5.54 1.78
N ALA A 66 3.07 4.69 1.32
CA ALA A 66 2.29 3.82 2.19
C ALA A 66 3.16 2.84 2.98
N LEU A 67 4.16 2.23 2.34
CA LEU A 67 5.15 1.36 2.97
C LEU A 67 5.99 2.11 4.00
N THR A 68 6.46 3.31 3.66
CA THR A 68 7.30 4.16 4.51
C THR A 68 6.53 4.61 5.76
N THR A 69 5.30 5.08 5.59
CA THR A 69 4.42 5.44 6.72
C THR A 69 4.15 4.22 7.60
N SER A 70 3.87 3.07 6.99
CA SER A 70 3.62 1.83 7.73
C SER A 70 4.85 1.33 8.48
N ARG A 71 6.06 1.50 7.91
CA ARG A 71 7.35 1.23 8.56
C ARG A 71 7.48 2.00 9.88
N GLY A 72 7.11 3.27 9.90
CA GLY A 72 7.16 4.12 11.10
C GLY A 72 6.24 3.64 12.23
N THR A 73 5.24 2.82 11.93
CA THR A 73 4.31 2.28 12.93
C THR A 73 4.78 0.98 13.60
N GLY A 74 5.91 0.41 13.17
CA GLY A 74 6.44 -0.84 13.70
C GLY A 74 5.66 -2.10 13.27
N ARG A 75 4.76 -1.98 12.29
CA ARG A 75 4.00 -3.10 11.73
C ARG A 75 4.76 -3.77 10.60
N LYS A 76 4.60 -5.09 10.46
CA LYS A 76 5.06 -5.82 9.26
C LYS A 76 4.10 -5.57 8.10
N ILE A 77 4.59 -5.73 6.88
CA ILE A 77 3.84 -5.44 5.67
C ILE A 77 3.67 -6.73 4.87
N VAL A 78 2.44 -7.07 4.51
CA VAL A 78 2.14 -8.22 3.66
C VAL A 78 1.70 -7.73 2.28
N PRO A 79 2.50 -7.93 1.23
CA PRO A 79 2.15 -7.52 -0.13
C PRO A 79 1.28 -8.60 -0.78
N VAL A 80 -0.05 -8.54 -0.62
CA VAL A 80 -0.99 -9.45 -1.30
C VAL A 80 -1.15 -9.05 -2.76
N CYS A 81 -1.31 -7.75 -3.03
CA CYS A 81 -1.44 -7.23 -4.37
C CYS A 81 -0.20 -7.54 -5.24
N PRO A 82 -0.36 -8.07 -6.47
CA PRO A 82 0.77 -8.42 -7.33
C PRO A 82 1.64 -7.20 -7.68
N TYR A 83 1.06 -6.00 -7.74
CA TYR A 83 1.80 -4.77 -7.96
C TYR A 83 2.77 -4.50 -6.80
N VAL A 84 2.27 -4.55 -5.56
CA VAL A 84 3.07 -4.32 -4.35
C VAL A 84 4.16 -5.39 -4.24
N LYS A 85 3.87 -6.67 -4.52
CA LYS A 85 4.90 -7.74 -4.58
C LYS A 85 6.03 -7.39 -5.53
N LYS A 86 5.69 -6.93 -6.74
CA LYS A 86 6.68 -6.55 -7.74
C LYS A 86 7.47 -5.31 -7.32
N PHE A 87 6.84 -4.38 -6.60
CA PHE A 87 7.48 -3.19 -6.06
C PHE A 87 8.51 -3.55 -4.97
N VAL A 88 8.10 -4.29 -3.93
CA VAL A 88 9.01 -4.68 -2.83
C VAL A 88 10.12 -5.62 -3.32
N GLY A 89 9.85 -6.45 -4.33
CA GLY A 89 10.88 -7.28 -4.97
C GLY A 89 11.93 -6.49 -5.77
N LYS A 90 11.68 -5.22 -6.08
CA LYS A 90 12.67 -4.29 -6.65
C LYS A 90 13.29 -3.38 -5.58
N HIS A 91 12.53 -3.08 -4.53
CA HIS A 91 12.90 -2.18 -3.43
C HIS A 91 13.19 -2.97 -2.15
N HIS A 92 14.38 -3.55 -2.08
CA HIS A 92 14.84 -4.34 -0.93
C HIS A 92 15.04 -3.51 0.36
N GLU A 93 14.92 -2.18 0.30
CA GLU A 93 14.94 -1.31 1.48
C GLU A 93 13.79 -1.60 2.46
N PHE A 94 12.69 -2.18 1.97
CA PHE A 94 11.52 -2.56 2.76
C PHE A 94 11.53 -4.04 3.16
N ASP A 95 12.52 -4.83 2.76
CA ASP A 95 12.57 -6.28 3.04
C ASP A 95 12.60 -6.58 4.55
N ASP A 96 13.13 -5.66 5.36
CA ASP A 96 13.12 -5.74 6.82
C ASP A 96 11.71 -5.78 7.43
N ILE A 97 10.76 -5.06 6.82
CA ILE A 97 9.37 -4.99 7.30
C ILE A 97 8.41 -5.83 6.48
N VAL A 98 8.79 -6.18 5.25
CA VAL A 98 7.97 -7.02 4.36
C VAL A 98 8.04 -8.46 4.83
N THR A 99 6.88 -9.10 4.90
CA THR A 99 6.75 -10.51 5.23
C THR A 99 6.02 -11.24 4.10
N PRO A 100 6.34 -12.51 3.82
CA PRO A 100 5.64 -13.29 2.81
C PRO A 100 4.13 -13.35 3.06
N VAL A 101 3.38 -13.43 1.97
CA VAL A 101 1.92 -13.65 2.04
C VAL A 101 1.65 -15.04 2.61
N THR A 102 1.08 -15.08 3.81
CA THR A 102 0.62 -16.30 4.46
C THR A 102 -0.83 -16.58 4.14
N ARG A 103 -1.27 -17.84 4.38
CA ARG A 103 -2.68 -18.21 4.27
C ARG A 103 -3.56 -17.39 5.21
N ASP A 104 -3.08 -17.09 6.40
CA ASP A 104 -3.81 -16.29 7.39
C ASP A 104 -4.02 -14.84 6.91
N ALA A 105 -3.00 -14.25 6.29
CA ALA A 105 -3.13 -12.93 5.67
C ALA A 105 -4.20 -12.90 4.55
N LEU A 106 -4.25 -13.94 3.71
CA LEU A 106 -5.27 -14.06 2.67
C LEU A 106 -6.67 -14.21 3.29
N ALA A 107 -6.81 -15.10 4.27
CA ALA A 107 -8.08 -15.31 4.97
C ALA A 107 -8.59 -14.03 5.65
N ALA A 108 -7.70 -13.23 6.25
CA ALA A 108 -8.04 -11.95 6.86
C ALA A 108 -8.57 -10.94 5.84
N VAL A 109 -7.96 -10.88 4.65
CA VAL A 109 -8.41 -10.02 3.54
C VAL A 109 -9.77 -10.47 3.02
N GLU A 110 -9.96 -11.77 2.82
CA GLU A 110 -11.23 -12.35 2.40
C GLU A 110 -12.35 -12.06 3.42
N ALA A 111 -12.06 -12.18 4.72
CA ALA A 111 -13.00 -11.87 5.79
C ALA A 111 -13.39 -10.39 5.88
N ARG A 112 -12.56 -9.47 5.36
CA ARG A 112 -12.91 -8.04 5.26
C ARG A 112 -13.76 -7.74 4.02
N GLN A 113 -13.65 -8.55 2.96
CA GLN A 113 -14.38 -8.35 1.70
C GLN A 113 -15.74 -9.08 1.66
N GLY A 114 -16.05 -9.95 2.63
CA GLY A 114 -17.31 -10.68 2.75
C GLY A 114 -18.25 -10.09 3.80
#